data_AF-K0RRY1-F1
#
_entry.id   AF-K0RRY1-F1
#
_cell.length_a   1.000
_cell.length_b   1.000
_cell.length_c   1.000
_cell.angle_alpha   90.00
_cell.angle_beta   90.00
_cell.angle_gamma   90.00
#
_symmetry.space_group_name_H-M   'P 1'
#
loop_
_entity.id
_entity.type
_entity.pdbx_description
1 polymer ?
#
loop_
_entity_poly.entity_id
_entity_poly.type
_entity_poly.pdbx_seq_one_letter_code
_entity_poly.pdbx_strand_id
1 'polypeptide(L)'
;MSNEAAASQAAVESADQAARGLHQRLMASGHERPEGDRCPICFDLIEIPVGKHSKLNVCCMKRVCNGCDLEATQRGIYDTCPFCRTAIPDNYASTLAMIQKRVHKKDAEAINHLGDKYFFGGLGLTKDVPRAVELWMEAAELGSIDTHHNLGQVYYTGD
;
A
#
# COMPACT_ATOMS: atom_id res chain seq x y z
N MET A 1 15.74 6.96 34.99
CA MET A 1 14.74 7.10 33.89
C MET A 1 15.38 7.35 32.52
N SER A 2 16.66 7.73 32.41
CA SER A 2 17.35 7.96 31.13
C SER A 2 18.04 6.72 30.53
N ASN A 3 18.52 5.79 31.36
CA ASN A 3 19.26 4.61 30.88
C ASN A 3 18.38 3.50 30.27
N GLU A 4 17.13 3.35 30.75
CA GLU A 4 16.20 2.34 30.21
C GLU A 4 15.69 2.70 28.82
N ALA A 5 15.46 3.99 28.56
CA ALA A 5 15.05 4.49 27.24
C ALA A 5 16.19 4.34 26.20
N ALA A 6 17.43 4.63 26.59
CA ALA A 6 18.61 4.44 25.73
C ALA A 6 18.89 2.96 25.44
N ALA A 7 18.73 2.08 26.43
CA ALA A 7 18.86 0.63 26.25
C ALA A 7 17.74 0.07 25.35
N SER A 8 16.52 0.59 25.48
CA SER A 8 15.39 0.24 24.62
C SER A 8 15.61 0.72 23.17
N GLN A 9 16.12 1.93 22.96
CA GLN A 9 16.47 2.45 21.64
C GLN A 9 17.59 1.64 20.98
N ALA A 10 18.66 1.33 21.70
CA ALA A 10 19.76 0.51 21.19
C ALA A 10 19.31 -0.92 20.81
N ALA A 11 18.36 -1.48 21.57
CA ALA A 11 17.77 -2.79 21.24
C ALA A 11 16.91 -2.74 19.96
N VAL A 12 16.17 -1.66 19.75
CA VAL A 12 15.38 -1.43 18.52
C VAL A 12 16.28 -1.21 17.31
N GLU A 13 17.35 -0.44 17.45
CA GLU A 13 18.33 -0.19 16.37
C GLU A 13 19.09 -1.48 16.00
N SER A 14 19.44 -2.31 16.97
CA SER A 14 20.07 -3.62 16.76
C SER A 14 19.13 -4.60 16.05
N ALA A 15 17.84 -4.62 16.43
CA ALA A 15 16.83 -5.43 15.77
C ALA A 15 16.59 -4.98 14.31
N ASP A 16 16.58 -3.67 14.06
CA ASP A 16 16.47 -3.09 12.71
C ASP A 16 17.69 -3.44 11.84
N GLN A 17 18.91 -3.33 12.38
CA GLN A 17 20.12 -3.77 11.68
C GLN A 17 20.13 -5.28 11.37
N ALA A 18 19.68 -6.11 12.32
CA ALA A 18 19.53 -7.55 12.10
C ALA A 18 18.47 -7.85 11.03
N ALA A 19 17.36 -7.11 11.01
CA ALA A 19 16.33 -7.21 9.99
C ALA A 19 16.86 -6.83 8.60
N ARG A 20 17.64 -5.74 8.50
CA ARG A 20 18.31 -5.32 7.25
C ARG A 20 19.32 -6.37 6.75
N GLY A 21 20.10 -6.97 7.66
CA GLY A 21 21.06 -8.02 7.31
C GLY A 21 20.40 -9.37 6.95
N LEU A 22 19.26 -9.70 7.55
CA LEU A 22 18.44 -10.84 7.13
C LEU A 22 17.82 -10.58 5.75
N HIS A 23 17.31 -9.37 5.54
CA HIS A 23 16.71 -8.94 4.28
C HIS A 23 17.69 -9.05 3.10
N GLN A 24 18.92 -8.56 3.26
CA GLN A 24 19.98 -8.69 2.24
C GLN A 24 20.31 -10.15 1.92
N ARG A 25 20.29 -11.04 2.91
CA ARG A 25 20.54 -12.48 2.71
C ARG A 25 19.40 -13.19 1.99
N LEU A 26 18.16 -12.81 2.27
CA LEU A 26 16.97 -13.34 1.57
C LEU A 26 16.95 -12.88 0.11
N MET A 27 17.34 -11.64 -0.17
CA MET A 27 17.51 -11.15 -1.55
C MET A 27 18.59 -11.94 -2.30
N ALA A 28 19.70 -12.23 -1.63
CA ALA A 28 20.80 -13.01 -2.21
C ALA A 28 20.44 -14.50 -2.46
N SER A 29 19.38 -15.03 -1.83
CA SER A 29 18.90 -16.41 -2.03
C SER A 29 17.81 -16.54 -3.10
N GLY A 30 17.57 -15.49 -3.89
CA GLY A 30 16.58 -15.48 -4.99
C GLY A 30 15.14 -15.20 -4.55
N HIS A 31 14.92 -14.82 -3.28
CA HIS A 31 13.62 -14.35 -2.82
C HIS A 31 13.56 -12.82 -2.97
N GLU A 32 13.38 -12.37 -4.22
CA GLU A 32 13.21 -10.96 -4.52
C GLU A 32 11.88 -10.44 -3.95
N ARG A 33 11.89 -9.22 -3.42
CA ARG A 33 10.64 -8.56 -3.00
C ARG A 33 9.79 -8.23 -4.23
N PRO A 34 8.44 -8.28 -4.12
CA PRO A 34 7.55 -7.85 -5.19
C PRO A 34 7.90 -6.46 -5.72
N GLU A 35 7.71 -6.23 -7.02
CA GLU A 35 7.97 -4.91 -7.63
C GLU A 35 7.19 -3.77 -6.96
N GLY A 36 6.00 -4.07 -6.44
CA GLY A 36 5.14 -3.13 -5.70
C GLY A 36 5.75 -2.61 -4.38
N ASP A 37 6.81 -3.26 -3.88
CA ASP A 37 7.49 -2.86 -2.65
C ASP A 37 8.57 -1.81 -2.87
N ARG A 38 8.83 -1.40 -4.12
CA ARG A 38 9.73 -0.28 -4.41
C ARG A 38 8.96 1.02 -4.53
N CYS A 39 9.49 2.08 -3.92
CA CYS A 39 8.97 3.41 -4.13
C CYS A 39 9.25 3.84 -5.58
N PRO A 40 8.26 4.30 -6.36
CA PRO A 40 8.46 4.64 -7.76
C PRO A 40 9.17 5.99 -7.96
N ILE A 41 9.50 6.70 -6.88
CA ILE A 41 10.21 7.99 -6.92
C ILE A 41 11.72 7.76 -6.68
N CYS A 42 12.09 7.08 -5.61
CA CYS A 42 13.51 6.82 -5.29
C CYS A 42 14.00 5.43 -5.74
N PHE A 43 13.11 4.54 -6.19
CA PHE A 43 13.39 3.16 -6.58
C PHE A 43 13.94 2.24 -5.47
N ASP A 44 14.03 2.75 -4.24
CA ASP A 44 14.40 1.99 -3.07
C ASP A 44 13.25 1.12 -2.56
N LEU A 45 13.62 0.05 -1.85
CA LEU A 45 12.67 -0.81 -1.16
C LEU A 45 12.04 -0.09 0.03
N ILE A 46 10.72 -0.20 0.13
CA ILE A 46 9.94 0.29 1.26
C ILE A 46 10.12 -0.69 2.42
N GLU A 47 10.39 -0.12 3.59
CA GLU A 47 10.55 -0.85 4.86
C GLU A 47 9.29 -1.68 5.19
N ILE A 48 9.51 -2.89 5.73
CA ILE A 48 8.41 -3.78 6.17
C ILE A 48 7.99 -3.36 7.59
N PRO A 49 6.69 -3.20 7.88
CA PRO A 49 5.54 -3.47 7.01
C PRO A 49 5.28 -2.34 6.00
N VAL A 50 5.26 -2.67 4.71
CA VAL A 50 5.19 -1.69 3.60
C VAL A 50 4.06 -0.67 3.76
N GLY A 51 2.88 -1.09 4.22
CA GLY A 51 1.74 -0.20 4.45
C GLY A 51 1.94 0.85 5.55
N LYS A 52 2.87 0.65 6.50
CA LYS A 52 3.20 1.63 7.56
C LYS A 52 4.23 2.66 7.10
N HIS A 53 5.12 2.27 6.18
CA HIS A 53 6.22 3.10 5.70
C HIS A 53 5.93 3.75 4.33
N SER A 54 4.66 3.77 3.92
CA SER A 54 4.23 4.32 2.64
C SER A 54 2.77 4.75 2.61
N LYS A 55 2.42 5.51 1.56
CA LYS A 55 1.07 5.94 1.25
C LYS A 55 0.67 5.51 -0.15
N LEU A 56 -0.49 4.85 -0.28
CA LEU A 56 -1.11 4.55 -1.58
C LEU A 56 -1.79 5.83 -2.12
N ASN A 57 -1.46 6.20 -3.35
CA ASN A 57 -2.06 7.35 -4.03
C ASN A 57 -3.12 6.90 -5.03
N VAL A 58 -4.40 7.13 -4.71
CA VAL A 58 -5.53 6.69 -5.54
C VAL A 58 -5.58 7.31 -6.95
N CYS A 59 -4.88 8.42 -7.19
CA CYS A 59 -4.77 8.99 -8.54
C CYS A 59 -4.10 8.02 -9.52
N CYS A 60 -3.19 7.18 -9.02
CA CYS A 60 -2.28 6.38 -9.83
C CYS A 60 -2.06 4.95 -9.35
N MET A 61 -2.69 4.57 -8.23
CA MET A 61 -2.47 3.30 -7.53
C MET A 61 -0.99 3.02 -7.27
N LYS A 62 -0.19 4.07 -7.09
CA LYS A 62 1.22 3.94 -6.72
C LYS A 62 1.43 4.23 -5.25
N ARG A 63 2.26 3.40 -4.65
CA ARG A 63 2.67 3.48 -3.26
C ARG A 63 3.97 4.28 -3.17
N VAL A 64 3.95 5.39 -2.44
CA VAL A 64 5.10 6.26 -2.26
C VAL A 64 5.59 6.14 -0.82
N CYS A 65 6.89 5.93 -0.62
CA CYS A 65 7.44 5.83 0.73
C CYS A 65 7.31 7.14 1.50
N ASN A 66 7.24 7.06 2.82
CA ASN A 66 7.07 8.25 3.68
C ASN A 66 8.22 9.26 3.48
N GLY A 67 9.44 8.80 3.16
CA GLY A 67 10.57 9.67 2.86
C GLY A 67 10.37 10.52 1.61
N CYS A 68 9.88 9.93 0.51
CA CYS A 68 9.58 10.67 -0.71
C CYS A 68 8.36 11.59 -0.55
N ASP A 69 7.36 11.18 0.23
CA ASP A 69 6.20 12.03 0.57
C ASP A 69 6.62 13.25 1.39
N LEU A 70 7.50 13.05 2.38
CA LEU A 70 8.09 14.11 3.20
C LEU A 70 8.96 15.07 2.37
N GLU A 71 9.85 14.55 1.53
CA GLU A 71 10.68 15.38 0.65
C GLU A 71 9.84 16.21 -0.32
N ALA A 72 8.78 15.62 -0.89
CA ALA A 72 7.85 16.36 -1.76
C ALA A 72 7.17 17.51 -0.99
N THR A 73 6.73 17.24 0.24
CA THR A 73 6.14 18.23 1.14
C THR A 73 7.13 19.38 1.44
N GLN A 74 8.40 19.07 1.70
CA GLN A 74 9.44 20.10 1.94
C GLN A 74 9.71 20.97 0.71
N ARG A 75 9.44 20.46 -0.49
CA ARG A 75 9.56 21.19 -1.77
C ARG A 75 8.28 21.91 -2.20
N GLY A 76 7.27 21.98 -1.33
CA GLY A 76 6.03 22.72 -1.62
C GLY A 76 4.95 21.92 -2.34
N ILE A 77 5.09 20.59 -2.44
CA ILE A 77 4.09 19.73 -3.09
C ILE A 77 3.15 19.19 -2.00
N TYR A 78 2.12 19.96 -1.65
CA TYR A 78 1.18 19.62 -0.58
C TYR A 78 -0.12 19.00 -1.11
N ASP A 79 -0.72 19.63 -2.11
CA ASP A 79 -2.09 19.30 -2.56
C ASP A 79 -2.11 18.39 -3.79
N THR A 80 -0.94 17.91 -4.22
CA THR A 80 -0.83 17.04 -5.39
C THR A 80 -0.04 15.79 -5.04
N CYS A 81 -0.37 14.68 -5.70
CA CYS A 81 0.37 13.44 -5.55
C CYS A 81 1.85 13.65 -5.90
N PRO A 82 2.80 13.22 -5.05
CA PRO A 82 4.23 13.40 -5.30
C PRO A 82 4.72 12.65 -6.55
N PHE A 83 4.01 11.60 -6.97
CA PHE A 83 4.34 10.84 -8.17
C PHE A 83 3.63 11.37 -9.43
N CYS A 84 2.29 11.42 -9.41
CA CYS A 84 1.48 11.68 -10.60
C CYS A 84 1.11 13.17 -10.79
N ARG A 85 1.41 14.05 -9.83
CA ARG A 85 1.04 15.48 -9.75
C ARG A 85 -0.47 15.79 -9.85
N THR A 86 -1.34 14.78 -9.87
CA THR A 86 -2.80 14.99 -9.78
C THR A 86 -3.16 15.50 -8.40
N ALA A 87 -4.12 16.41 -8.32
CA ALA A 87 -4.65 16.91 -7.05
C ALA A 87 -5.10 15.76 -6.13
N ILE A 88 -4.82 15.89 -4.84
CA ILE A 88 -5.25 14.93 -3.83
C ILE A 88 -6.77 15.09 -3.65
N PRO A 89 -7.56 14.00 -3.67
CA PRO A 89 -8.99 14.09 -3.39
C PRO A 89 -9.23 14.54 -1.95
N ASP A 90 -10.15 15.47 -1.77
CA ASP A 90 -10.50 16.11 -0.50
C ASP A 90 -11.66 15.43 0.24
N ASN A 91 -12.38 14.53 -0.44
CA ASN A 91 -13.55 13.85 0.11
C ASN A 91 -13.72 12.43 -0.45
N TYR A 92 -14.64 11.67 0.15
CA TYR A 92 -14.88 10.29 -0.24
C TYR A 92 -15.46 10.14 -1.66
N ALA A 93 -16.34 11.04 -2.09
CA ALA A 93 -16.93 10.99 -3.42
C ALA A 93 -15.87 11.23 -4.51
N SER A 94 -14.98 12.22 -4.32
CA SER A 94 -13.87 12.49 -5.24
C SER A 94 -12.84 11.36 -5.24
N THR A 95 -12.55 10.77 -4.08
CA THR A 95 -11.69 9.57 -3.96
C THR A 95 -12.27 8.39 -4.73
N LEU A 96 -13.57 8.10 -4.53
CA LEU A 96 -14.26 6.99 -5.21
C LEU A 96 -14.31 7.20 -6.72
N ALA A 97 -14.59 8.41 -7.19
CA ALA A 97 -14.59 8.74 -8.62
C ALA A 97 -13.21 8.49 -9.27
N MET A 98 -12.12 8.81 -8.55
CA MET A 98 -10.76 8.49 -9.02
C MET A 98 -10.49 6.99 -9.10
N ILE A 99 -10.91 6.24 -8.09
CA ILE A 99 -10.80 4.77 -8.08
C ILE A 99 -11.61 4.18 -9.25
N GLN A 100 -12.87 4.58 -9.42
CA GLN A 100 -13.73 4.11 -10.50
C GLN A 100 -13.14 4.41 -11.89
N LYS A 101 -12.52 5.59 -12.08
CA LYS A 101 -11.83 5.93 -13.33
C LYS A 101 -10.68 4.96 -13.65
N ARG A 102 -10.00 4.44 -12.64
CA ARG A 102 -8.92 3.44 -12.78
C ARG A 102 -9.50 2.04 -13.02
N VAL A 103 -10.55 1.67 -12.30
CA VAL A 103 -11.33 0.43 -12.51
C VAL A 103 -11.84 0.34 -13.95
N HIS A 104 -12.41 1.41 -14.50
CA HIS A 104 -12.84 1.47 -15.91
C HIS A 104 -11.70 1.23 -16.92
N LYS A 105 -10.45 1.44 -16.51
CA LYS A 105 -9.25 1.15 -17.33
C LYS A 105 -8.67 -0.24 -17.05
N LYS A 106 -9.36 -1.09 -16.29
CA LYS A 106 -8.91 -2.42 -15.88
C LYS A 106 -7.59 -2.40 -15.10
N ASP A 107 -7.39 -1.38 -14.28
CA ASP A 107 -6.25 -1.29 -13.36
C ASP A 107 -6.48 -2.28 -12.19
N ALA A 108 -5.73 -3.40 -12.19
CA ALA A 108 -5.93 -4.50 -11.23
C ALA A 108 -5.84 -4.03 -9.77
N GLU A 109 -4.89 -3.15 -9.45
CA GLU A 109 -4.70 -2.60 -8.11
C GLU A 109 -5.88 -1.70 -7.70
N ALA A 110 -6.47 -0.95 -8.65
CA ALA A 110 -7.66 -0.15 -8.36
C ALA A 110 -8.90 -1.02 -8.11
N ILE A 111 -9.05 -2.12 -8.85
CA ILE A 111 -10.14 -3.08 -8.66
C ILE A 111 -10.01 -3.74 -7.30
N ASN A 112 -8.81 -4.21 -6.95
CA ASN A 112 -8.50 -4.75 -5.63
C ASN A 112 -8.85 -3.75 -4.52
N HIS A 113 -8.38 -2.50 -4.67
CA HIS A 113 -8.64 -1.45 -3.70
C HIS A 113 -10.13 -1.11 -3.55
N LEU A 114 -10.90 -1.16 -4.65
CA LEU A 114 -12.35 -0.99 -4.59
C LEU A 114 -13.03 -2.16 -3.87
N GLY A 115 -12.56 -3.39 -4.09
CA GLY A 115 -12.98 -4.57 -3.34
C GLY A 115 -12.81 -4.38 -1.84
N ASP A 116 -11.65 -3.90 -1.39
CA ASP A 116 -11.41 -3.57 0.01
C ASP A 116 -12.43 -2.55 0.55
N LYS A 117 -12.78 -1.53 -0.24
CA LYS A 117 -13.77 -0.53 0.20
C LYS A 117 -15.16 -1.11 0.36
N TYR A 118 -15.58 -2.02 -0.51
CA TYR A 118 -16.85 -2.74 -0.31
C TYR A 118 -16.78 -3.70 0.88
N PHE A 119 -15.66 -4.40 1.08
CA PHE A 119 -15.53 -5.34 2.20
C PHE A 119 -15.60 -4.65 3.57
N PHE A 120 -14.95 -3.49 3.71
CA PHE A 120 -14.89 -2.74 4.97
C PHE A 120 -15.97 -1.65 5.11
N GLY A 121 -16.77 -1.37 4.07
CA GLY A 121 -17.71 -0.24 4.07
C GLY A 121 -17.02 1.13 4.11
N GLY A 122 -15.99 1.30 3.28
CA GLY A 122 -15.17 2.52 3.20
C GLY A 122 -15.65 3.53 2.15
N LEU A 123 -15.17 4.77 2.22
CA LEU A 123 -15.47 5.85 1.26
C LEU A 123 -16.98 6.13 1.08
N GLY A 124 -17.78 5.92 2.13
CA GLY A 124 -19.24 6.10 2.07
C GLY A 124 -19.99 4.96 1.37
N LEU A 125 -19.31 3.87 1.00
CA LEU A 125 -19.95 2.65 0.51
C LEU A 125 -20.51 1.84 1.68
N THR A 126 -21.66 1.21 1.46
CA THR A 126 -22.18 0.18 2.37
C THR A 126 -21.33 -1.09 2.24
N LYS A 127 -21.10 -1.78 3.37
CA LYS A 127 -20.40 -3.06 3.36
C LYS A 127 -21.15 -4.08 2.48
N ASP A 128 -20.45 -4.67 1.51
CA ASP A 128 -20.97 -5.66 0.58
C ASP A 128 -19.86 -6.68 0.27
N VAL A 129 -19.87 -7.80 1.00
CA VAL A 129 -18.84 -8.84 0.89
C VAL A 129 -18.93 -9.59 -0.44
N PRO A 130 -20.11 -10.04 -0.92
CA PRO A 130 -20.22 -10.66 -2.25
C PRO A 130 -19.65 -9.77 -3.35
N ARG A 131 -19.96 -8.48 -3.33
CA ARG A 131 -19.42 -7.54 -4.31
C ARG A 131 -17.90 -7.38 -4.20
N ALA A 132 -17.35 -7.37 -2.99
CA ALA A 132 -15.90 -7.33 -2.77
C ALA A 132 -15.22 -8.58 -3.36
N VAL A 133 -15.78 -9.77 -3.14
CA VAL A 133 -15.26 -11.03 -3.69
C VAL A 133 -15.27 -11.03 -5.22
N GLU A 134 -16.35 -10.56 -5.86
CA GLU A 134 -16.40 -10.42 -7.32
C GLU A 134 -15.26 -9.53 -7.87
N LEU A 135 -15.08 -8.36 -7.25
CA LEU A 135 -14.02 -7.44 -7.64
C LEU A 135 -12.64 -8.04 -7.41
N TRP A 136 -12.45 -8.74 -6.30
CA TRP A 136 -11.20 -9.42 -6.02
C TRP A 136 -10.93 -10.56 -7.02
N MET A 137 -11.92 -11.33 -7.42
CA MET A 137 -11.73 -12.33 -8.48
C MET A 137 -11.29 -11.67 -9.80
N GLU A 138 -11.91 -10.56 -10.20
CA GLU A 138 -11.52 -9.79 -11.39
C GLU A 138 -10.09 -9.25 -11.28
N ALA A 139 -9.71 -8.67 -10.14
CA ALA A 139 -8.35 -8.15 -9.93
C ALA A 139 -7.29 -9.26 -9.96
N ALA A 140 -7.61 -10.45 -9.43
CA ALA A 140 -6.73 -11.61 -9.48
C ALA A 140 -6.53 -12.10 -10.93
N GLU A 141 -7.59 -12.15 -11.74
CA GLU A 141 -7.49 -12.48 -13.18
C GLU A 141 -6.62 -11.48 -13.96
N LEU A 142 -6.59 -10.22 -13.51
CA LEU A 142 -5.75 -9.16 -14.08
C LEU A 142 -4.34 -9.11 -13.46
N GLY A 143 -4.01 -10.01 -12.53
CA GLY A 143 -2.67 -10.18 -11.98
C GLY A 143 -2.35 -9.40 -10.70
N SER A 144 -3.35 -8.90 -9.96
CA SER A 144 -3.10 -8.31 -8.64
C SER A 144 -2.77 -9.41 -7.61
N ILE A 145 -1.55 -9.37 -7.07
CA ILE A 145 -1.03 -10.39 -6.15
C ILE A 145 -1.70 -10.28 -4.77
N ASP A 146 -1.89 -9.05 -4.28
CA ASP A 146 -2.50 -8.76 -2.97
C ASP A 146 -3.91 -9.37 -2.85
N THR A 147 -4.60 -9.51 -3.99
CA THR A 147 -5.96 -10.02 -4.02
C THR A 147 -6.06 -11.50 -3.67
N HIS A 148 -5.05 -12.32 -3.99
CA HIS A 148 -5.04 -13.73 -3.59
C HIS A 148 -5.03 -13.89 -2.07
N HIS A 149 -4.36 -12.98 -1.36
CA HIS A 149 -4.39 -12.96 0.10
C HIS A 149 -5.80 -12.65 0.62
N ASN A 150 -6.45 -11.62 0.08
CA ASN A 150 -7.80 -11.22 0.46
C ASN A 150 -8.83 -12.34 0.23
N LEU A 151 -8.80 -12.99 -0.94
CA LEU A 151 -9.66 -14.14 -1.25
C LEU A 151 -9.39 -15.32 -0.31
N GLY A 152 -8.12 -15.63 -0.06
CA GLY A 152 -7.73 -16.68 0.88
C GLY A 152 -8.23 -16.41 2.30
N GLN A 153 -8.19 -15.15 2.74
CA GLN A 153 -8.72 -14.73 4.04
C GLN A 153 -10.23 -14.94 4.12
N VAL A 154 -11.00 -14.48 3.13
CA VAL A 154 -12.46 -14.63 3.13
C VAL A 154 -12.86 -16.11 3.10
N TYR A 155 -12.23 -16.92 2.26
CA TYR A 155 -12.52 -18.37 2.25
C TYR A 155 -12.13 -19.07 3.54
N TYR A 156 -11.08 -18.60 4.22
CA TYR A 156 -10.67 -19.15 5.50
C TYR A 156 -11.64 -18.80 6.64
N THR A 157 -12.13 -17.56 6.69
CA THR A 157 -13.06 -17.12 7.75
C THR A 157 -14.51 -17.51 7.48
N GLY A 158 -14.88 -17.74 6.21
CA GLY A 158 -16.25 -18.02 5.79
C GLY A 158 -17.13 -16.77 5.76
N ASP A 159 -16.52 -15.60 5.55
CA ASP A 159 -17.19 -14.29 5.43
C ASP A 159 -18.02 -14.14 4.14
#